data_AF-A0A0D0DPQ4-F1
#
_entry.id   AF-A0A0D0DPQ4-F1
#
_cell.length_a   1.000
_cell.length_b   1.000
_cell.length_c   1.000
_cell.angle_alpha   90.00
_cell.angle_beta   90.00
_cell.angle_gamma   90.00
#
_symmetry.space_group_name_H-M   'P 1'
#
loop_
_entity.id
_entity.type
_entity.pdbx_description
1 polymer ?
#
loop_
_entity_poly.entity_id
_entity_poly.type
_entity_poly.pdbx_seq_one_letter_code
_entity_poly.pdbx_strand_id
1 'polypeptide(L)'
;MPVESSTQHNRNPKGKNQYKDCPPKNDARVTELLYDYQRREIFDKKKISQLLHDEHGIKLRRVSVARRRRVLGLYASGVTTRQLPETVKRQLVLTQLSRDPAKKLGPRTIKQLIAKDTGIHLTRDYIRDEMLRHDPEGFATRKTSKRARGDPDKFGAPETIQLPTTS
;
A
#
# COMPACT_ATOMS: atom_id res chain seq x y z
N MET A 1 47.95 -12.73 -45.68
CA MET A 1 46.57 -13.14 -45.33
C MET A 1 45.84 -11.92 -44.79
N PRO A 2 44.98 -11.24 -45.56
CA PRO A 2 44.12 -10.18 -45.01
C PRO A 2 42.90 -10.81 -44.32
N VAL A 3 42.66 -10.45 -43.06
CA VAL A 3 41.51 -10.92 -42.27
C VAL A 3 40.38 -9.90 -42.46
N GLU A 4 39.24 -10.39 -42.93
CA GLU A 4 38.09 -9.60 -43.35
C GLU A 4 37.44 -8.83 -42.19
N SER A 5 37.13 -7.56 -42.47
CA SER A 5 36.44 -6.63 -41.58
C SER A 5 35.03 -7.12 -41.26
N SER A 6 34.79 -7.50 -40.01
CA SER A 6 33.45 -7.82 -39.51
C SER A 6 32.53 -6.60 -39.62
N THR A 7 31.54 -6.68 -40.51
CA THR A 7 30.50 -5.67 -40.68
C THR A 7 29.66 -5.55 -39.41
N GLN A 8 29.94 -4.50 -38.64
CA GLN A 8 29.19 -4.15 -37.44
C GLN A 8 27.80 -3.64 -37.87
N HIS A 9 26.84 -4.57 -37.95
CA HIS A 9 25.46 -4.27 -38.32
C HIS A 9 24.79 -3.41 -37.22
N ASN A 10 24.96 -2.10 -37.29
CA ASN A 10 24.23 -1.16 -36.45
C ASN A 10 22.75 -1.13 -36.88
N ARG A 11 21.90 -1.89 -36.18
CA ARG A 11 20.45 -1.99 -36.45
C ARG A 11 19.65 -0.71 -36.15
N ASN A 12 20.29 0.37 -35.67
CA ASN A 12 19.64 1.67 -35.46
C ASN A 12 20.48 2.83 -36.01
N PRO A 13 20.57 2.99 -37.35
CA PRO A 13 21.41 3.99 -37.99
C PRO A 13 20.98 5.44 -37.74
N LYS A 14 19.74 5.68 -37.25
CA LYS A 14 19.23 7.02 -36.96
C LYS A 14 19.31 7.41 -35.48
N GLY A 15 19.73 6.50 -34.59
CA GLY A 15 19.77 6.75 -33.15
C GLY A 15 18.43 7.17 -32.53
N LYS A 16 17.31 6.94 -33.23
CA LYS A 16 15.97 7.37 -32.77
C LYS A 16 15.46 6.40 -31.72
N ASN A 17 15.87 6.63 -30.48
CA ASN A 17 15.28 5.95 -29.34
C ASN A 17 13.88 6.54 -29.15
N GLN A 18 12.85 5.77 -29.54
CA GLN A 18 11.42 6.12 -29.46
C GLN A 18 10.86 6.38 -28.05
N TYR A 19 11.74 6.55 -27.05
CA TYR A 19 11.43 6.71 -25.63
C TYR A 19 11.92 8.05 -25.06
N LYS A 20 12.02 9.11 -25.87
CA LYS A 20 12.49 10.44 -25.44
C LYS A 20 11.77 10.99 -24.20
N ASP A 21 10.48 10.70 -24.06
CA ASP A 21 9.64 11.22 -22.97
C ASP A 21 9.60 10.33 -21.72
N CYS A 22 10.27 9.17 -21.74
CA CYS A 22 10.31 8.27 -20.59
C CYS A 22 11.61 8.51 -19.81
N PRO A 23 11.54 8.87 -18.52
CA PRO A 23 12.74 9.01 -17.72
C PRO A 23 13.55 7.72 -17.71
N PRO A 24 14.89 7.81 -17.65
CA PRO A 24 15.76 6.65 -17.66
C PRO A 24 15.42 5.68 -16.53
N LYS A 25 15.82 4.42 -16.71
CA LYS A 25 15.47 3.29 -15.81
C LYS A 25 15.92 3.53 -14.35
N ASN A 26 16.98 4.33 -14.16
CA ASN A 26 17.61 4.61 -12.86
C ASN A 26 17.45 6.09 -12.44
N ASP A 27 16.38 6.75 -12.85
CA ASP A 27 16.12 8.11 -12.38
C ASP A 27 15.92 8.10 -10.85
N ALA A 28 16.88 8.71 -10.13
CA ALA A 28 16.88 8.81 -8.67
C ALA A 28 15.62 9.53 -8.18
N ARG A 29 15.17 10.54 -8.92
CA ARG A 29 13.98 11.33 -8.57
C ARG A 29 12.72 10.48 -8.58
N VAL A 30 12.53 9.64 -9.60
CA VAL A 30 11.38 8.71 -9.64
C VAL A 30 11.46 7.69 -8.51
N THR A 31 12.66 7.25 -8.16
CA THR A 31 12.88 6.27 -7.10
C THR A 31 12.49 6.85 -5.74
N GLU A 32 12.96 8.05 -5.41
CA GLU A 32 12.59 8.79 -4.19
C GLU A 32 11.08 9.02 -4.09
N LEU A 33 10.45 9.46 -5.18
CA LEU A 33 9.01 9.66 -5.24
C LEU A 33 8.22 8.37 -5.00
N LEU A 34 8.69 7.23 -5.53
CA LEU A 34 8.07 5.94 -5.26
C LEU A 34 8.19 5.54 -3.77
N TYR A 35 9.31 5.85 -3.11
CA TYR A 35 9.44 5.67 -1.65
C TYR A 35 8.50 6.60 -0.88
N ASP A 36 8.34 7.84 -1.31
CA ASP A 36 7.39 8.78 -0.69
C ASP A 36 5.94 8.34 -0.82
N TYR A 37 5.52 7.90 -2.00
CA TYR A 37 4.17 7.37 -2.18
C TYR A 37 3.93 6.09 -1.37
N GLN A 38 4.96 5.25 -1.22
CA GLN A 38 4.93 4.09 -0.33
C GLN A 38 4.72 4.50 1.14
N ARG A 39 5.45 5.50 1.62
CA ARG A 39 5.28 6.07 2.98
C ARG A 39 3.86 6.62 3.20
N ARG A 40 3.24 7.17 2.16
CA ARG A 40 1.84 7.66 2.16
C ARG A 40 0.79 6.55 1.99
N GLU A 41 1.19 5.27 1.98
CA GLU A 41 0.33 4.10 1.72
C GLU A 41 -0.40 4.13 0.35
N ILE A 42 0.17 4.81 -0.64
CA ILE A 42 -0.39 4.89 -1.99
C ILE A 42 0.22 3.77 -2.86
N PHE A 43 -0.52 2.68 -3.03
CA PHE A 43 -0.06 1.51 -3.80
C PHE A 43 -0.72 1.36 -5.17
N ASP A 44 -1.70 2.19 -5.54
CA ASP A 44 -2.35 2.07 -6.84
C ASP A 44 -1.47 2.65 -7.95
N LYS A 45 -1.08 1.79 -8.90
CA LYS A 45 -0.28 2.16 -10.08
C LYS A 45 -0.95 3.22 -10.97
N LYS A 46 -2.29 3.26 -11.02
CA LYS A 46 -3.03 4.30 -11.75
C LYS A 46 -2.84 5.64 -11.06
N LYS A 47 -3.11 5.67 -9.74
CA LYS A 47 -2.97 6.86 -8.91
C LYS A 47 -1.54 7.40 -8.87
N ILE A 48 -0.54 6.54 -8.72
CA ILE A 48 0.88 6.94 -8.74
C ILE A 48 1.26 7.55 -10.10
N SER A 49 0.82 6.94 -11.21
CA SER A 49 1.09 7.45 -12.56
C SER A 49 0.48 8.84 -12.77
N GLN A 50 -0.71 9.08 -12.24
CA GLN A 50 -1.37 10.38 -12.25
C GLN A 50 -0.65 11.39 -11.35
N LEU A 51 -0.31 11.04 -10.11
CA LEU A 51 0.43 11.93 -9.20
C LEU A 51 1.82 12.32 -9.75
N LEU A 52 2.54 11.36 -10.34
CA LEU A 52 3.83 11.64 -10.98
C LEU A 52 3.69 12.65 -12.13
N HIS A 53 2.57 12.58 -12.87
CA HIS A 53 2.29 13.52 -13.95
C HIS A 53 1.88 14.89 -13.41
N ASP A 54 0.94 14.93 -12.46
CA ASP A 54 0.29 16.16 -12.00
C ASP A 54 1.20 16.96 -11.06
N GLU A 55 1.93 16.31 -10.15
CA GLU A 55 2.81 16.98 -9.18
C GLU A 55 4.22 17.22 -9.72
N HIS A 56 4.71 16.36 -10.62
CA HIS A 56 6.12 16.35 -11.02
C HIS A 56 6.36 16.44 -12.53
N GLY A 57 5.31 16.46 -13.36
CA GLY A 57 5.43 16.51 -14.82
C GLY A 57 6.00 15.23 -15.44
N ILE A 58 6.07 14.13 -14.70
CA ILE A 58 6.71 12.89 -15.13
C ILE A 58 5.69 11.97 -15.81
N LYS A 59 5.79 11.85 -17.14
CA LYS A 59 4.97 10.93 -17.95
C LYS A 59 5.45 9.49 -17.81
N LEU A 60 5.03 8.80 -16.74
CA LEU A 60 5.33 7.38 -16.53
C LEU A 60 4.09 6.51 -16.70
N ARG A 61 4.13 5.55 -17.64
CA ARG A 61 3.05 4.57 -17.82
C ARG A 61 2.88 3.68 -16.58
N ARG A 62 1.64 3.26 -16.32
CA ARG A 62 1.25 2.32 -15.23
C ARG A 62 2.09 1.03 -15.20
N VAL A 63 2.44 0.49 -16.37
CA VAL A 63 3.25 -0.74 -16.49
C VAL A 63 4.70 -0.47 -16.05
N SER A 64 5.23 0.70 -16.40
CA SER A 64 6.57 1.13 -15.99
C SER A 64 6.65 1.39 -14.49
N VAL A 65 5.61 2.00 -13.90
CA VAL A 65 5.49 2.15 -12.44
C VAL A 65 5.53 0.79 -11.75
N ALA A 66 4.73 -0.18 -12.22
CA ALA A 66 4.68 -1.52 -11.65
C ALA A 66 6.04 -2.23 -11.76
N ARG A 67 6.71 -2.12 -12.91
CA ARG A 67 8.05 -2.70 -13.11
C ARG A 67 9.09 -2.08 -12.18
N ARG A 68 9.13 -0.75 -12.05
CA ARG A 68 10.07 -0.06 -11.15
C ARG A 68 9.83 -0.44 -9.69
N ARG A 69 8.57 -0.47 -9.25
CA ARG A 69 8.23 -0.91 -7.89
C ARG A 69 8.64 -2.34 -7.60
N ARG A 70 8.50 -3.25 -8.56
CA ARG A 70 8.96 -4.64 -8.42
C ARG A 70 10.48 -4.72 -8.26
N VAL A 71 11.24 -3.94 -9.03
CA VAL A 71 12.70 -3.88 -8.93
C VAL A 71 13.14 -3.31 -7.57
N LEU A 72 12.43 -2.29 -7.08
CA LEU A 72 12.69 -1.65 -5.78
C LEU A 72 12.13 -2.43 -4.58
N GLY A 73 11.45 -3.57 -4.79
CA GLY A 73 10.81 -4.33 -3.71
C GLY A 73 9.64 -3.63 -3.02
N LEU A 74 9.04 -2.61 -3.65
CA LEU A 74 7.97 -1.78 -3.07
C LEU A 74 6.59 -2.44 -3.20
N TYR A 75 6.35 -3.41 -2.33
CA TYR A 75 5.13 -4.21 -2.30
C TYR A 75 4.07 -3.65 -1.34
N ALA A 76 2.80 -3.97 -1.62
CA ALA A 76 1.69 -3.66 -0.73
C ALA A 76 1.60 -4.68 0.42
N SER A 77 0.93 -4.27 1.52
CA SER A 77 0.79 -5.04 2.77
C SER A 77 0.43 -6.53 2.62
N GLY A 78 -0.45 -6.88 1.68
CA GLY A 78 -0.84 -8.28 1.46
C GLY A 78 0.27 -9.15 0.90
N VAL A 79 1.11 -8.60 0.01
CA VAL A 79 2.21 -9.34 -0.63
C VAL A 79 3.37 -9.51 0.34
N THR A 80 3.76 -8.43 1.02
CA THR A 80 4.81 -8.44 2.04
C THR A 80 4.47 -9.39 3.18
N THR A 81 3.23 -9.39 3.69
CA THR A 81 2.84 -10.31 4.78
C THR A 81 2.90 -11.78 4.37
N ARG A 82 2.65 -12.10 3.10
CA ARG A 82 2.76 -13.47 2.58
C ARG A 82 4.21 -13.89 2.30
N GLN A 83 5.03 -12.96 1.81
CA GLN A 83 6.42 -13.26 1.42
C GLN A 83 7.39 -13.23 2.60
N LEU A 84 7.11 -12.45 3.64
CA LEU A 84 8.01 -12.33 4.78
C LEU A 84 7.92 -13.55 5.71
N PRO A 85 9.07 -14.04 6.23
CA PRO A 85 9.09 -15.07 7.25
C PRO A 85 8.29 -14.68 8.49
N GLU A 86 7.63 -15.65 9.11
CA GLU A 86 6.79 -15.41 10.28
C GLU A 86 7.56 -14.83 11.47
N THR A 87 8.80 -15.28 11.65
CA THR A 87 9.73 -14.76 12.67
C THR A 87 9.96 -13.26 12.52
N VAL A 88 10.25 -12.80 11.29
CA VAL A 88 10.48 -11.37 10.99
C VAL A 88 9.20 -10.57 11.22
N LYS A 89 8.05 -11.07 10.77
CA LYS A 89 6.75 -10.37 10.95
C LYS A 89 6.41 -10.19 12.43
N ARG A 90 6.57 -11.25 13.23
CA ARG A 90 6.33 -11.21 14.68
C ARG A 90 7.31 -10.26 15.36
N GLN A 91 8.59 -10.30 14.99
CA GLN A 91 9.60 -9.40 15.54
C GLN A 91 9.26 -7.92 15.29
N LEU A 92 8.79 -7.58 14.08
CA LEU A 92 8.38 -6.21 13.75
C LEU A 92 7.23 -5.73 14.63
N VAL A 93 6.23 -6.58 14.87
CA VAL A 93 5.09 -6.24 15.74
C VAL A 93 5.54 -6.10 17.19
N LEU A 94 6.30 -7.06 17.72
CA LEU A 94 6.81 -7.03 19.09
C LEU A 94 7.71 -5.82 19.36
N THR A 95 8.56 -5.46 18.40
CA THR A 95 9.43 -4.28 18.52
C THR A 95 8.59 -3.01 18.69
N GLN A 96 7.51 -2.86 17.92
CA GLN A 96 6.62 -1.69 18.05
C GLN A 96 5.78 -1.73 19.33
N LEU A 97 5.34 -2.92 19.78
CA LEU A 97 4.65 -3.07 21.06
C LEU A 97 5.55 -2.71 22.24
N SER A 98 6.83 -3.10 22.19
CA SER A 98 7.81 -2.74 23.23
C SER A 98 8.05 -1.23 23.34
N ARG A 99 7.86 -0.50 22.23
CA ARG A 99 7.98 0.96 22.16
C ARG A 99 6.72 1.70 22.64
N ASP A 100 5.59 1.00 22.81
CA ASP A 100 4.34 1.54 23.35
C ASP A 100 4.06 1.02 24.77
N PRO A 101 4.76 1.54 25.80
CA PRO A 101 4.53 1.12 27.19
C PRO A 101 3.12 1.49 27.68
N ALA A 102 2.47 2.47 27.04
CA ALA A 102 1.12 2.89 27.38
C ALA A 102 0.05 1.94 26.82
N LYS A 103 0.40 1.04 25.90
CA LYS A 103 -0.51 0.07 25.24
C LYS A 103 -1.73 0.72 24.60
N LYS A 104 -1.64 1.99 24.17
CA LYS A 104 -2.77 2.76 23.59
C LYS A 104 -2.83 2.68 22.06
N LEU A 105 -1.75 2.28 21.39
CA LEU A 105 -1.64 2.38 19.93
C LEU A 105 -2.40 1.28 19.18
N GLY A 106 -3.49 1.67 18.51
CA GLY A 106 -4.32 0.81 17.67
C GLY A 106 -3.53 -0.05 16.66
N PRO A 107 -4.08 -1.19 16.19
CA PRO A 107 -3.45 -1.99 15.13
C PRO A 107 -3.23 -1.19 13.83
N ARG A 108 -4.08 -0.17 13.57
CA ARG A 108 -3.89 0.77 12.46
C ARG A 108 -2.67 1.67 12.66
N THR A 109 -2.45 2.15 13.88
CA THR A 109 -1.33 3.04 14.21
C THR A 109 -0.02 2.25 14.21
N ILE A 110 0.00 1.06 14.82
CA ILE A 110 1.17 0.17 14.78
C ILE A 110 1.53 -0.18 13.34
N LYS A 111 0.55 -0.49 12.47
CA LYS A 111 0.81 -0.70 11.03
C LYS A 111 1.54 0.49 10.39
N GLN A 112 1.08 1.71 10.66
CA GLN A 112 1.70 2.92 10.13
C GLN A 112 3.11 3.15 10.69
N LEU A 113 3.33 2.85 11.97
CA LEU A 113 4.65 2.95 12.59
C LEU A 113 5.64 1.93 12.04
N ILE A 114 5.24 0.66 11.89
CA ILE A 114 6.08 -0.37 11.24
C ILE A 114 6.47 0.10 9.83
N ALA A 115 5.49 0.59 9.06
CA ALA A 115 5.73 1.09 7.71
C ALA A 115 6.67 2.30 7.69
N LYS A 116 6.56 3.22 8.65
CA LYS A 116 7.40 4.41 8.75
C LYS A 116 8.84 4.07 9.15
N ASP A 117 9.02 3.17 10.11
CA ASP A 117 10.32 2.82 10.67
C ASP A 117 11.10 1.85 9.76
N THR A 118 10.42 0.89 9.15
CA THR A 118 11.08 -0.20 8.39
C THR A 118 10.79 -0.18 6.89
N GLY A 119 9.82 0.62 6.44
CA GLY A 119 9.34 0.58 5.04
C GLY A 119 8.52 -0.67 4.71
N ILE A 120 8.38 -1.60 5.65
CA ILE A 120 7.64 -2.85 5.48
C ILE A 120 6.19 -2.62 5.90
N HIS A 121 5.25 -2.98 5.01
CA HIS A 121 3.84 -2.94 5.35
C HIS A 121 3.37 -4.33 5.75
N LEU A 122 2.73 -4.48 6.90
CA LEU A 122 2.03 -5.71 7.28
C LEU A 122 0.51 -5.52 7.16
N THR A 123 -0.24 -6.62 7.03
CA THR A 123 -1.70 -6.55 7.06
C THR A 123 -2.18 -6.18 8.46
N ARG A 124 -3.26 -5.40 8.52
CA ARG A 124 -3.85 -4.97 9.79
C ARG A 124 -4.36 -6.17 10.61
N ASP A 125 -4.87 -7.19 9.94
CA ASP A 125 -5.43 -8.37 10.62
C ASP A 125 -4.32 -9.21 11.25
N TYR A 126 -3.19 -9.41 10.57
CA TYR A 126 -2.03 -10.08 11.17
C TYR A 126 -1.51 -9.33 12.41
N ILE A 127 -1.39 -8.00 12.33
CA ILE A 127 -0.98 -7.18 13.48
C ILE A 127 -1.99 -7.33 14.62
N ARG A 128 -3.29 -7.29 14.31
CA ARG A 128 -4.35 -7.45 15.32
C ARG A 128 -4.23 -8.80 16.05
N ASP A 129 -4.02 -9.88 15.31
CA ASP A 129 -3.92 -11.22 15.88
C ASP A 129 -2.69 -11.35 16.79
N GLU A 130 -1.54 -10.80 16.38
CA GLU A 130 -0.33 -10.77 17.21
C GLU A 130 -0.49 -9.86 18.44
N MET A 131 -1.18 -8.72 18.31
CA MET A 131 -1.50 -7.87 19.46
C MET A 131 -2.38 -8.57 20.47
N LEU A 132 -3.41 -9.29 20.03
CA LEU A 132 -4.29 -10.07 20.90
C LEU A 132 -3.54 -11.21 21.60
N ARG A 133 -2.56 -11.82 20.91
CA ARG A 133 -1.78 -12.94 21.43
C ARG A 133 -0.78 -12.50 22.53
N HIS A 134 -0.16 -11.33 22.40
CA HIS A 134 0.85 -10.85 23.36
C HIS A 134 0.31 -9.87 24.40
N ASP A 135 -0.73 -9.10 24.07
CA ASP A 135 -1.28 -8.06 24.93
C ASP A 135 -2.82 -7.98 24.86
N PRO A 136 -3.52 -9.05 25.31
CA PRO A 136 -4.98 -9.07 25.32
C PRO A 136 -5.57 -7.98 26.23
N GLU A 137 -4.88 -7.65 27.32
CA GLU A 137 -5.31 -6.66 28.30
C GLU A 137 -5.23 -5.24 27.73
N GLY A 138 -4.08 -4.86 27.14
CA GLY A 138 -3.93 -3.57 26.46
C GLY A 138 -4.87 -3.40 25.27
N PHE A 139 -5.27 -4.50 24.62
CA PHE A 139 -6.29 -4.47 23.58
C PHE A 139 -7.71 -4.26 24.14
N ALA A 140 -8.05 -4.88 25.27
CA ALA A 140 -9.37 -4.79 25.91
C ALA A 140 -9.63 -3.44 26.60
N THR A 141 -8.60 -2.85 27.22
CA THR A 141 -8.70 -1.53 27.88
C THR A 141 -8.94 -0.39 26.89
N ARG A 142 -8.67 -0.62 25.59
CA ARG A 142 -8.96 0.37 24.55
C ARG A 142 -10.47 0.50 24.40
N LYS A 143 -11.00 1.64 24.85
CA LYS A 143 -12.33 2.12 24.48
C LYS A 143 -12.36 2.42 22.97
N THR A 144 -12.39 1.39 22.13
CA THR A 144 -12.84 1.55 20.75
C THR A 144 -14.34 1.77 20.87
N SER A 145 -14.79 3.02 20.78
CA SER A 145 -16.21 3.30 20.61
C SER A 145 -16.65 2.52 19.39
N LYS A 146 -17.38 1.42 19.61
CA LYS A 146 -18.12 0.75 18.55
C LYS A 146 -19.08 1.82 18.05
N ARG A 147 -18.78 2.45 16.91
CA ARG A 147 -19.88 3.01 16.11
C ARG A 147 -20.74 1.80 15.80
N ALA A 148 -21.88 1.69 16.46
CA ALA A 148 -22.91 0.74 16.09
C ALA A 148 -23.06 0.88 14.57
N ARG A 149 -22.77 -0.21 13.85
CA ARG A 149 -23.25 -0.30 12.46
C ARG A 149 -24.76 -0.20 12.63
N GLY A 150 -25.35 0.91 12.22
CA GLY A 150 -26.80 1.06 12.27
C GLY A 150 -27.40 -0.15 11.56
N ASP A 151 -28.22 -0.91 12.28
CA ASP A 151 -29.10 -1.89 11.69
C ASP A 151 -29.92 -1.18 10.60
N PRO A 152 -29.89 -1.64 9.34
CA PRO A 152 -30.71 -1.04 8.29
C PRO A 152 -32.20 -1.35 8.42
N ASP A 153 -32.63 -2.17 9.40
CA ASP A 153 -34.00 -2.70 9.47
C ASP A 153 -34.87 -2.04 10.56
N LYS A 154 -34.83 -0.71 10.66
CA LYS A 154 -35.85 0.06 11.42
C LYS A 154 -36.34 1.28 10.65
N PHE A 155 -36.70 1.11 9.38
CA PHE A 155 -37.77 1.91 8.80
C PHE A 155 -39.09 1.21 9.13
N GLY A 156 -39.84 1.79 10.05
CA GLY A 156 -41.16 1.30 10.43
C GLY A 156 -42.04 1.10 9.20
N ALA A 157 -42.75 -0.03 9.17
CA ALA A 157 -43.83 -0.23 8.22
C ALA A 157 -44.80 0.96 8.32
N PRO A 158 -45.25 1.53 7.19
CA PRO A 158 -46.30 2.54 7.24
C PRO A 158 -47.56 1.89 7.80
N GLU A 159 -48.01 2.44 8.92
CA GLU A 159 -49.29 2.16 9.58
C GLU A 159 -50.41 2.19 8.53
N THR A 160 -51.06 1.04 8.33
CA THR A 160 -52.21 0.94 7.43
C THR A 160 -53.38 1.67 8.10
N ILE A 161 -53.71 2.85 7.59
CA ILE A 161 -54.90 3.60 7.98
C ILE A 161 -56.13 2.76 7.61
N GLN A 162 -56.80 2.19 8.60
CA GLN A 162 -58.15 1.63 8.44
C GLN A 162 -59.16 2.78 8.44
N LEU A 163 -59.80 2.99 7.30
CA LEU A 163 -60.99 3.83 7.18
C LEU A 163 -62.18 3.11 7.85
N PRO A 164 -63.00 3.80 8.67
CA PRO A 164 -64.18 3.18 9.26
C PRO A 164 -65.27 2.98 8.21
N THR A 165 -65.66 1.72 8.01
CA THR A 165 -66.91 1.35 7.33
C THR A 165 -68.10 1.85 8.15
N THR A 166 -68.89 2.72 7.52
CA THR A 166 -70.24 3.12 7.92
C THR A 166 -71.16 1.91 8.04
N SER A 167 -72.00 1.90 9.08
CA SER A 167 -73.15 1.03 9.21
C SER A 167 -74.39 1.85 9.57
#